data_AF-A0A212EXA8-F1
#
_entry.id   AF-A0A212EXA8-F1
#
_cell.length_a   1.000
_cell.length_b   1.000
_cell.length_c   1.000
_cell.angle_alpha   90.00
_cell.angle_beta   90.00
_cell.angle_gamma   90.00
#
_symmetry.space_group_name_H-M   'P 1'
#
loop_
_entity.id
_entity.type
_entity.pdbx_description
1 polymer ?
#
loop_
_entity_poly.entity_id
_entity_poly.type
_entity_poly.pdbx_seq_one_letter_code
_entity_poly.pdbx_strand_id
1 'polypeptide(L)'
;MGIFGTSSPFDQDVERATSENNTSEEWGLILEICDRAGSGPAAARDCLPRHDAAEPHADPHVQVHAATLLDACVANCGRVFHLEVASRDFEAEFRRLLSRAQPPVAGRLRALLRKWAEGEFRDDPQLDLIPSLHAKLSAESGERVSSAAAPAADAQTVLTAAERREQEELARAIALSLRDSSGSGGAAGAGARRGLAISAPMKVRALYDFEAAEDNELTFLAGEIVHVTDSSDPNWWKGHNERGEGLFPANFVTSDLTEPAPESENRSNSGKTVQFAESAGGAEQPARIDEAVVDEALALLHEADPAADDATGPRLARAEAAAHAMGALVDAALERADRRHARLTQLSADLVDALNLYHDLMRAPPTFLPPMHYAPGPAAATLPPPPPGALLPGPLPSLAPHHPQPPR
;
A
#
# COMPACT_ATOMS: atom_id res chain seq x y z
N MET A 1 17.66 -45.81 20.01
CA MET A 1 16.51 -46.27 19.22
C MET A 1 16.39 -45.32 18.05
N GLY A 2 16.59 -45.78 16.83
CA GLY A 2 16.54 -44.92 15.65
C GLY A 2 15.18 -44.95 14.96
N ILE A 3 15.09 -44.06 13.96
CA ILE A 3 14.42 -44.16 12.65
C ILE A 3 12.88 -44.05 12.58
N PHE A 4 12.44 -42.87 12.10
CA PHE A 4 11.12 -42.46 11.56
C PHE A 4 9.94 -42.31 12.54
N GLY A 5 9.59 -41.06 12.84
CA GLY A 5 8.40 -40.68 13.59
C GLY A 5 8.68 -39.39 14.37
N THR A 6 8.42 -38.22 13.82
CA THR A 6 7.10 -37.76 13.40
C THR A 6 7.26 -36.88 12.17
N SER A 7 6.67 -37.27 11.04
CA SER A 7 6.43 -36.32 9.94
C SER A 7 5.60 -35.18 10.51
N SER A 8 6.03 -33.94 10.32
CA SER A 8 5.22 -32.79 10.65
C SER A 8 3.91 -32.90 9.87
N PRO A 9 2.76 -32.54 10.46
CA PRO A 9 1.51 -32.44 9.69
C PRO A 9 1.63 -31.44 8.53
N PHE A 10 2.67 -30.61 8.49
CA PHE A 10 2.96 -29.65 7.43
C PHE A 10 3.86 -30.20 6.32
N ASP A 11 4.57 -31.31 6.52
CA ASP A 11 5.60 -31.77 5.57
C ASP A 11 5.04 -31.93 4.15
N GLN A 12 3.88 -32.57 4.01
CA GLN A 12 3.26 -32.82 2.71
C GLN A 12 2.81 -31.53 2.01
N ASP A 13 2.25 -30.57 2.74
CA ASP A 13 1.75 -29.33 2.17
C ASP A 13 2.90 -28.36 1.88
N VAL A 14 3.92 -28.32 2.74
CA VAL A 14 5.15 -27.57 2.51
C VAL A 14 5.88 -28.11 1.28
N GLU A 15 6.06 -29.42 1.15
CA GLU A 15 6.69 -30.04 -0.02
C GLU A 15 5.93 -29.72 -1.32
N ARG A 16 4.59 -29.73 -1.27
CA ARG A 16 3.75 -29.33 -2.41
C ARG A 16 3.87 -27.85 -2.73
N ALA A 17 3.87 -26.97 -1.72
CA ALA A 17 4.00 -25.53 -1.91
C ALA A 17 5.38 -25.14 -2.43
N THR A 18 6.42 -25.88 -2.05
CA THR A 18 7.82 -25.62 -2.44
C THR A 18 8.33 -26.55 -3.55
N SER A 19 7.45 -27.29 -4.24
CA SER A 19 7.89 -28.26 -5.25
C SER A 19 8.65 -27.58 -6.40
N GLU A 20 9.71 -28.23 -6.88
CA GLU A 20 10.45 -27.80 -8.07
C GLU A 20 9.59 -27.75 -9.33
N ASN A 21 8.48 -28.51 -9.34
CA ASN A 21 7.55 -28.58 -10.47
C ASN A 21 6.59 -27.39 -10.54
N ASN A 22 6.53 -26.55 -9.50
CA ASN A 22 5.63 -25.39 -9.46
C ASN A 22 6.16 -24.31 -10.40
N THR A 23 5.34 -23.85 -11.34
CA THR A 23 5.73 -22.79 -12.29
C THR A 23 5.48 -21.38 -11.74
N SER A 24 4.66 -21.26 -10.69
CA SER A 24 4.31 -20.03 -9.98
C SER A 24 4.02 -20.33 -8.51
N GLU A 25 3.87 -19.30 -7.69
CA GLU A 25 3.51 -19.45 -6.28
C GLU A 25 2.05 -19.91 -6.10
N GLU A 26 1.86 -21.04 -5.41
CA GLU A 26 0.53 -21.60 -5.09
C GLU A 26 -0.07 -20.88 -3.88
N TRP A 27 -0.43 -19.60 -4.03
CA TRP A 27 -0.90 -18.75 -2.93
C TRP A 27 -2.08 -19.32 -2.14
N GLY A 28 -2.99 -20.06 -2.79
CA GLY A 28 -4.07 -20.76 -2.10
C GLY A 28 -3.53 -21.74 -1.05
N LEU A 29 -2.58 -22.59 -1.42
CA LEU A 29 -1.95 -23.54 -0.51
C LEU A 29 -1.08 -22.84 0.55
N ILE A 30 -0.37 -21.78 0.16
CA ILE A 30 0.45 -20.99 1.09
C ILE A 30 -0.41 -20.39 2.22
N LEU A 31 -1.57 -19.84 1.88
CA LEU A 31 -2.49 -19.27 2.87
C LEU A 31 -3.14 -20.34 3.76
N GLU A 32 -3.50 -21.51 3.19
CA GLU A 32 -3.97 -22.66 3.99
C GLU A 32 -2.91 -23.12 5.01
N ILE A 33 -1.63 -23.12 4.62
CA ILE A 33 -0.51 -23.41 5.53
C ILE A 33 -0.42 -22.33 6.62
N CYS A 34 -0.55 -21.05 6.27
CA CYS A 34 -0.52 -19.93 7.22
C CYS A 34 -1.65 -20.03 8.26
N ASP A 35 -2.88 -20.30 7.83
CA ASP A 35 -4.05 -20.46 8.72
C ASP A 35 -3.81 -21.55 9.76
N ARG A 36 -3.23 -22.68 9.32
CA ARG A 36 -2.88 -23.78 10.19
C ARG A 36 -1.70 -23.45 11.10
N ALA A 37 -0.66 -22.79 10.59
CA ALA A 37 0.53 -22.42 11.37
C ALA A 37 0.22 -21.38 12.46
N GLY A 38 -0.71 -20.45 12.19
CA GLY A 38 -1.20 -19.45 13.15
C GLY A 38 -2.09 -20.01 14.26
N SER A 39 -2.56 -21.26 14.15
CA SER A 39 -3.49 -21.86 15.13
C SER A 39 -2.91 -22.06 16.53
N GLY A 40 -1.58 -22.07 16.68
CA GLY A 40 -0.91 -22.19 17.97
C GLY A 40 0.59 -22.41 17.89
N PRO A 41 1.32 -22.32 19.02
CA PRO A 41 2.79 -22.36 19.04
C PRO A 41 3.36 -23.70 18.57
N ALA A 42 2.68 -24.81 18.86
CA ALA A 42 3.08 -26.12 18.35
C ALA A 42 2.98 -26.19 16.82
N ALA A 43 1.90 -25.65 16.25
CA ALA A 43 1.69 -25.62 14.80
C ALA A 43 2.71 -24.70 14.10
N ALA A 44 3.00 -23.52 14.67
CA ALA A 44 4.04 -22.63 14.17
C ALA A 44 5.43 -23.31 14.16
N ARG A 45 5.80 -23.99 15.24
CA ARG A 45 7.07 -24.71 15.36
C ARG A 45 7.18 -25.91 14.42
N ASP A 46 6.06 -26.56 14.12
CA ASP A 46 6.02 -27.72 13.22
C ASP A 46 5.90 -27.29 11.74
N CYS A 47 5.46 -26.07 11.47
CA CYS A 47 5.45 -25.46 10.13
C CYS A 47 6.83 -24.90 9.72
N LEU A 48 7.66 -24.51 10.68
CA LEU A 48 9.00 -24.03 10.36
C LEU A 48 9.81 -25.12 9.65
N PRO A 49 10.45 -24.81 8.51
CA PRO A 49 11.24 -25.78 7.78
C PRO A 49 12.40 -26.25 8.66
N ARG A 50 12.34 -27.50 9.11
CA ARG A 50 13.48 -28.16 9.76
C ARG A 50 14.35 -28.74 8.64
N HIS A 51 15.43 -28.05 8.28
CA HIS A 51 16.37 -28.48 7.25
C HIS A 51 17.24 -29.68 7.70
N ASP A 52 16.87 -30.39 8.77
CA ASP A 52 17.46 -31.70 9.07
C ASP A 52 17.16 -32.73 7.97
N ALA A 53 16.21 -32.45 7.07
CA ALA A 53 15.94 -33.25 5.87
C ALA A 53 16.54 -32.66 4.57
N ALA A 54 17.29 -31.55 4.63
CA ALA A 54 17.78 -30.87 3.43
C ALA A 54 19.03 -31.56 2.85
N GLU A 55 18.81 -32.28 1.76
CA GLU A 55 19.85 -32.73 0.86
C GLU A 55 20.79 -31.58 0.46
N PRO A 56 22.09 -31.88 0.25
CA PRO A 56 23.13 -30.89 -0.01
C PRO A 56 22.94 -30.04 -1.28
N HIS A 57 21.94 -30.35 -2.12
CA HIS A 57 21.63 -29.66 -3.37
C HIS A 57 20.12 -29.35 -3.46
N ALA A 58 19.58 -28.56 -2.53
CA ALA A 58 18.23 -28.04 -2.69
C ALA A 58 18.20 -27.15 -3.95
N ASP A 59 17.31 -27.45 -4.89
CA ASP A 59 17.10 -26.65 -6.10
C ASP A 59 16.87 -25.17 -5.72
N PRO A 60 17.52 -24.19 -6.38
CA PRO A 60 17.34 -22.77 -6.09
C PRO A 60 15.88 -22.30 -6.14
N HIS A 61 15.09 -22.89 -7.03
CA HIS A 61 13.66 -22.65 -7.19
C HIS A 61 12.87 -23.09 -5.95
N VAL A 62 13.15 -24.29 -5.45
CA VAL A 62 12.58 -24.81 -4.18
C VAL A 62 12.93 -23.89 -3.02
N GLN A 63 14.17 -23.41 -2.95
CA GLN A 63 14.59 -22.48 -1.90
C GLN A 63 13.88 -21.12 -1.99
N VAL A 64 13.61 -20.62 -3.19
CA VAL A 64 12.86 -19.36 -3.40
C VAL A 64 11.40 -19.53 -2.97
N HIS A 65 10.76 -20.64 -3.31
CA HIS A 65 9.40 -20.95 -2.85
C HIS A 65 9.34 -21.11 -1.33
N ALA A 66 10.32 -21.81 -0.73
CA ALA A 66 10.41 -21.95 0.73
C ALA A 66 10.61 -20.60 1.43
N ALA A 67 11.45 -19.71 0.87
CA ALA A 67 11.63 -18.36 1.39
C ALA A 67 10.35 -17.52 1.28
N THR A 68 9.57 -17.70 0.22
CA THR A 68 8.29 -17.00 0.00
C THR A 68 7.21 -17.50 0.96
N LEU A 69 7.11 -18.81 1.16
CA LEU A 69 6.25 -19.42 2.17
C LEU A 69 6.60 -18.92 3.58
N LEU A 70 7.89 -18.84 3.91
CA LEU A 70 8.34 -18.34 5.21
C LEU A 70 7.96 -16.86 5.43
N ASP A 71 8.14 -16.00 4.41
CA ASP A 71 7.70 -14.59 4.48
C ASP A 71 6.18 -14.46 4.62
N ALA A 72 5.41 -15.31 3.92
CA ALA A 72 3.97 -15.36 4.08
C ALA A 72 3.56 -15.79 5.51
N CYS A 73 4.20 -16.82 6.07
CA CYS A 73 3.91 -17.25 7.45
C CYS A 73 4.24 -16.16 8.47
N VAL A 74 5.35 -15.43 8.30
CA VAL A 74 5.70 -14.29 9.15
C VAL A 74 4.61 -13.21 9.09
N ALA A 75 4.17 -12.83 7.90
CA ALA A 75 3.18 -11.77 7.72
C ALA A 75 1.76 -12.14 8.20
N ASN A 76 1.37 -13.43 8.15
CA ASN A 76 -0.02 -13.85 8.37
C ASN A 76 -0.25 -14.56 9.71
N CYS A 77 0.75 -15.23 10.30
CA CYS A 77 0.55 -16.05 11.50
C CYS A 77 0.68 -15.26 12.82
N GLY A 78 1.15 -14.01 12.73
CA GLY A 78 1.28 -13.09 13.86
C GLY A 78 2.27 -13.56 14.94
N ARG A 79 2.09 -13.04 16.16
CA ARG A 79 3.08 -13.12 17.25
C ARG A 79 3.49 -14.55 17.63
N VAL A 80 2.58 -15.52 17.51
CA VAL A 80 2.85 -16.92 17.85
C VAL A 80 3.94 -17.50 16.95
N PHE A 81 3.92 -17.14 15.66
CA PHE A 81 4.94 -17.55 14.70
C PHE A 81 6.20 -16.70 14.81
N HIS A 82 6.06 -15.40 15.07
CA HIS A 82 7.20 -14.50 15.28
C HIS A 82 8.12 -14.97 16.41
N LEU A 83 7.57 -15.50 17.50
CA LEU A 83 8.36 -16.04 18.62
C LEU A 83 9.16 -17.28 18.22
N GLU A 84 8.63 -18.13 17.35
CA GLU A 84 9.33 -19.32 16.83
C GLU A 84 10.43 -18.91 15.84
N VAL A 85 10.19 -17.89 15.02
CA VAL A 85 11.20 -17.30 14.12
C VAL A 85 12.30 -16.57 14.93
N ALA A 86 11.94 -15.86 16.00
CA ALA A 86 12.88 -15.23 16.92
C ALA A 86 13.49 -16.21 17.93
N SER A 87 13.82 -17.43 17.48
CA SER A 87 14.47 -18.47 18.28
C SER A 87 15.92 -18.69 17.86
N ARG A 88 16.74 -19.17 18.81
CA ARG A 88 18.15 -19.52 18.54
C ARG A 88 18.28 -20.70 17.58
N ASP A 89 17.29 -21.58 17.58
CA ASP A 89 17.24 -22.73 16.68
C ASP A 89 17.05 -22.25 15.24
N PHE A 90 16.09 -21.34 15.02
CA PHE A 90 15.92 -20.68 13.73
C PHE A 90 17.16 -19.88 13.31
N GLU A 91 17.81 -19.14 14.23
CA GLU A 91 19.04 -18.40 13.94
C GLU A 91 20.15 -19.33 13.40
N ALA A 92 20.36 -20.48 14.04
CA ALA A 92 21.35 -21.47 13.62
C ALA A 92 21.00 -22.09 12.26
N GLU A 93 19.71 -22.37 12.04
CA GLU A 93 19.16 -22.89 10.80
C GLU A 93 19.35 -21.93 9.63
N PHE A 94 18.98 -20.67 9.84
CA PHE A 94 19.04 -19.62 8.83
C PHE A 94 20.47 -19.34 8.40
N ARG A 95 21.44 -19.32 9.33
CA ARG A 95 22.86 -19.23 8.99
C ARG A 95 23.34 -20.42 8.17
N ARG A 96 22.91 -21.64 8.54
CA ARG A 96 23.26 -22.84 7.78
C ARG A 96 22.69 -22.79 6.36
N LEU A 97 21.44 -22.34 6.20
CA LEU A 97 20.81 -22.13 4.90
C LEU A 97 21.58 -21.12 4.06
N LEU A 98 21.90 -19.95 4.63
CA LEU A 98 22.68 -18.92 3.94
C LEU A 98 24.07 -19.40 3.49
N SER A 99 24.72 -20.27 4.26
CA SER A 99 26.04 -20.81 3.90
C SER A 99 26.02 -21.78 2.71
N ARG A 100 24.85 -22.38 2.44
CA ARG A 100 24.65 -23.39 1.38
C ARG A 100 23.85 -22.85 0.18
N ALA A 101 23.13 -21.75 0.37
CA ALA A 101 22.31 -21.13 -0.66
C ALA A 101 23.17 -20.55 -1.79
N GLN A 102 22.64 -20.63 -3.02
CA GLN A 102 23.27 -19.96 -4.16
C GLN A 102 23.20 -18.43 -4.00
N PRO A 103 24.14 -17.66 -4.60
CA PRO A 103 24.21 -16.21 -4.44
C PRO A 103 22.88 -15.43 -4.60
N PRO A 104 22.04 -15.67 -5.63
CA PRO A 104 20.77 -14.95 -5.76
C PRO A 104 19.78 -15.29 -4.66
N VAL A 105 19.71 -16.54 -4.22
CA VAL A 105 18.84 -17.00 -3.14
C VAL A 105 19.32 -16.45 -1.80
N ALA A 106 20.63 -16.47 -1.56
CA ALA A 106 21.23 -15.87 -0.36
C ALA A 106 20.94 -14.36 -0.28
N GLY A 107 20.96 -13.65 -1.42
CA GLY A 107 20.56 -12.25 -1.52
C GLY A 107 19.10 -12.04 -1.11
N ARG A 108 18.17 -12.86 -1.63
CA ARG A 108 16.74 -12.81 -1.27
C ARG A 108 16.51 -13.09 0.21
N LEU A 109 17.17 -14.11 0.77
CA LEU A 109 17.08 -14.45 2.20
C LEU A 109 17.58 -13.30 3.08
N ARG A 110 18.70 -12.65 2.73
CA ARG A 110 19.20 -11.47 3.46
C ARG A 110 18.23 -10.29 3.37
N ALA A 111 17.61 -10.07 2.21
CA ALA A 111 16.60 -9.03 2.03
C ALA A 111 15.34 -9.27 2.87
N LEU A 112 14.87 -10.51 2.96
CA LEU A 112 13.77 -10.90 3.85
C LEU A 112 14.13 -10.66 5.32
N LEU A 113 15.33 -11.07 5.74
CA LEU A 113 15.78 -10.84 7.10
C LEU A 113 15.87 -9.34 7.44
N ARG A 114 16.32 -8.50 6.50
CA ARG A 114 16.30 -7.03 6.64
C ARG A 114 14.88 -6.50 6.78
N LYS A 115 13.96 -6.91 5.89
CA LYS A 115 12.54 -6.53 5.93
C LYS A 115 11.92 -6.84 7.30
N TRP A 116 12.22 -8.02 7.86
CA TRP A 116 11.72 -8.42 9.17
C TRP A 116 12.37 -7.62 10.31
N ALA A 117 13.69 -7.42 10.26
CA ALA A 117 14.43 -6.65 11.26
C ALA A 117 14.01 -5.17 11.34
N GLU A 118 13.73 -4.53 10.21
CA GLU A 118 13.39 -3.10 10.11
C GLU A 118 11.87 -2.84 10.16
N GLY A 119 11.07 -3.89 9.99
CA GLY A 119 9.61 -3.87 9.98
C GLY A 119 9.05 -4.64 11.18
N GLU A 120 8.65 -5.90 10.95
CA GLU A 120 7.79 -6.65 11.87
C GLU A 120 8.39 -6.93 13.26
N PHE A 121 9.71 -7.01 13.39
CA PHE A 121 10.39 -7.43 14.62
C PHE A 121 11.04 -6.26 15.38
N ARG A 122 10.96 -5.01 14.87
CA ARG A 122 11.70 -3.86 15.41
C ARG A 122 11.14 -3.33 16.74
N ASP A 123 9.83 -3.42 16.92
CA ASP A 123 9.09 -2.74 17.98
C ASP A 123 8.89 -3.62 19.24
N ASP A 124 9.15 -4.94 19.15
CA ASP A 124 9.03 -5.88 20.27
C ASP A 124 10.42 -6.34 20.77
N PRO A 125 10.85 -5.96 21.99
CA PRO A 125 12.12 -6.40 22.57
C PRO A 125 12.27 -7.92 22.70
N GLN A 126 11.17 -8.68 22.77
CA GLN A 126 11.23 -10.14 22.82
C GLN A 126 11.63 -10.77 21.48
N LEU A 127 11.56 -9.98 20.40
CA LEU A 127 11.83 -10.39 19.02
C LEU A 127 13.20 -9.87 18.50
N ASP A 128 14.00 -9.24 19.37
CA ASP A 128 15.29 -8.59 19.06
C ASP A 128 16.36 -9.55 18.49
N LEU A 129 16.13 -10.86 18.57
CA LEU A 129 17.02 -11.85 17.97
C LEU A 129 17.14 -11.70 16.45
N ILE A 130 16.05 -11.34 15.77
CA ILE A 130 16.02 -11.16 14.32
C ILE A 130 16.78 -9.88 13.88
N PRO A 131 16.50 -8.68 14.45
CA PRO A 131 17.34 -7.50 14.26
C PRO A 131 18.82 -7.73 14.57
N SER A 132 19.11 -8.40 15.69
CA SER A 132 20.48 -8.77 16.07
C SER A 132 21.15 -9.71 15.06
N LEU A 133 20.43 -10.68 14.50
CA LEU A 133 20.93 -11.58 13.46
C LEU A 133 21.24 -10.83 12.16
N HIS A 134 20.34 -9.94 11.73
CA HIS A 134 20.57 -9.07 10.57
C HIS A 134 21.84 -8.26 10.74
N ALA A 135 22.00 -7.55 11.86
CA ALA A 135 23.17 -6.75 12.14
C ALA A 135 24.48 -7.56 12.11
N LYS A 136 24.49 -8.78 12.67
CA LYS A 136 25.65 -9.69 12.62
C LYS A 136 25.99 -10.12 11.19
N LEU A 137 24.98 -10.52 10.42
CA LEU A 137 25.20 -10.99 9.04
C LEU A 137 25.62 -9.87 8.10
N SER A 138 25.11 -8.65 8.30
CA SER A 138 25.55 -7.45 7.59
C SER A 138 27.00 -7.08 7.92
N ALA A 139 27.42 -7.27 9.17
CA ALA A 139 28.81 -7.07 9.57
C ALA A 139 29.75 -8.14 8.98
N GLU A 140 29.31 -9.40 8.90
CA GLU A 140 30.05 -10.52 8.32
C GLU A 140 30.15 -10.48 6.79
N SER A 141 29.13 -9.97 6.10
CA SER A 141 29.10 -9.90 4.62
C SER A 141 30.04 -8.83 4.05
N GLY A 142 30.62 -7.97 4.88
CA GLY A 142 31.47 -6.88 4.42
C GLY A 142 30.72 -5.84 3.58
N GLU A 143 29.40 -5.74 3.71
CA GLU A 143 28.68 -4.51 3.38
C GLU A 143 29.13 -3.43 4.39
N ARG A 144 30.25 -2.77 4.10
CA ARG A 144 30.57 -1.46 4.66
C ARG A 144 29.47 -0.47 4.21
N VAL A 145 28.36 -0.45 4.93
CA VAL A 145 27.89 0.83 5.45
C VAL A 145 28.76 1.09 6.66
N SER A 146 29.57 2.14 6.58
CA SER A 146 30.47 2.58 7.64
C SER A 146 29.71 2.73 8.96
N SER A 147 29.84 1.74 9.85
CA SER A 147 29.53 1.89 11.26
C SER A 147 30.27 0.82 12.06
N ALA A 148 31.32 1.25 12.77
CA ALA A 148 31.92 0.49 13.85
C ALA A 148 32.33 1.47 14.99
N ALA A 149 31.40 1.61 15.93
CA ALA A 149 31.51 1.73 17.39
C ALA A 149 32.61 2.59 18.09
N ALA A 150 32.15 3.70 18.71
CA ALA A 150 32.36 4.25 20.09
C ALA A 150 33.77 4.34 20.75
N PRO A 151 34.01 5.16 21.81
CA PRO A 151 33.29 6.34 22.36
C PRO A 151 34.16 7.63 22.48
N ALA A 152 33.49 8.77 22.64
CA ALA A 152 33.92 10.06 23.24
C ALA A 152 35.38 10.58 23.05
N ALA A 153 35.54 11.59 22.19
CA ALA A 153 36.09 12.94 22.50
C ALA A 153 36.60 13.63 21.23
N ASP A 154 36.11 14.85 20.99
CA ASP A 154 36.71 15.96 20.20
C ASP A 154 37.46 15.61 18.89
N ALA A 155 36.84 15.84 17.72
CA ALA A 155 37.61 15.97 16.47
C ALA A 155 36.85 16.75 15.37
N GLN A 156 37.48 17.86 14.98
CA GLN A 156 37.23 18.65 13.78
C GLN A 156 37.29 17.78 12.51
N THR A 157 36.27 17.87 11.67
CA THR A 157 36.15 17.14 10.39
C THR A 157 37.26 17.52 9.42
N VAL A 158 38.19 16.60 9.15
CA VAL A 158 39.18 16.74 8.07
C VAL A 158 38.57 16.16 6.79
N LEU A 159 37.94 17.02 5.99
CA LEU A 159 37.48 16.71 4.63
C LEU A 159 38.68 16.55 3.68
N THR A 160 38.63 15.62 2.74
CA THR A 160 39.64 15.50 1.68
C THR A 160 39.58 16.71 0.74
N ALA A 161 40.68 17.00 0.01
CA ALA A 161 40.76 18.18 -0.85
C ALA A 161 39.77 18.17 -2.03
N ALA A 162 39.29 16.99 -2.44
CA ALA A 162 38.26 16.84 -3.47
C ALA A 162 36.87 17.19 -2.92
N GLU A 163 36.49 16.59 -1.78
CA GLU A 163 35.21 16.85 -1.11
C GLU A 163 35.06 18.32 -0.69
N ARG A 164 36.17 18.95 -0.29
CA ARG A 164 36.18 20.37 0.09
C ARG A 164 35.92 21.30 -1.10
N ARG A 165 36.35 20.91 -2.32
CA ARG A 165 36.07 21.66 -3.56
C ARG A 165 34.64 21.48 -4.01
N GLU A 166 34.13 20.24 -3.99
CA GLU A 166 32.74 19.95 -4.34
C GLU A 166 31.76 20.66 -3.39
N GLN A 167 32.03 20.67 -2.08
CA GLN A 167 31.20 21.41 -1.12
C GLN A 167 31.24 22.92 -1.35
N GLU A 168 32.37 23.48 -1.79
CA GLU A 168 32.48 24.90 -2.11
C GLU A 168 31.74 25.26 -3.41
N GLU A 169 31.77 24.38 -4.41
CA GLU A 169 30.99 24.51 -5.65
C GLU A 169 29.48 24.39 -5.40
N LEU A 170 29.07 23.44 -4.56
CA LEU A 170 27.68 23.25 -4.17
C LEU A 170 27.14 24.47 -3.40
N ALA A 171 27.92 25.00 -2.45
CA ALA A 171 27.56 26.19 -1.69
C ALA A 171 27.43 27.44 -2.59
N ARG A 172 28.29 27.57 -3.61
CA ARG A 172 28.19 28.65 -4.60
C ARG A 172 26.94 28.52 -5.47
N ALA A 173 26.58 27.31 -5.89
CA ALA A 173 25.37 27.06 -6.68
C ALA A 173 24.08 27.39 -5.90
N ILE A 174 24.05 27.10 -4.60
CA ILE A 174 22.93 27.46 -3.72
C ILE A 174 22.85 28.99 -3.55
N ALA A 175 23.98 29.67 -3.35
CA ALA A 175 24.00 31.14 -3.21
C ALA A 175 23.57 31.87 -4.50
N LEU A 176 23.94 31.32 -5.66
CA LEU A 176 23.47 31.81 -6.97
C LEU A 176 21.95 31.60 -7.14
N SER A 177 21.43 30.44 -6.73
CA SER A 177 19.98 30.14 -6.76
C SER A 177 19.18 30.99 -5.77
N LEU A 178 19.74 31.32 -4.61
CA LEU A 178 19.10 32.19 -3.62
C LEU A 178 19.07 33.66 -4.06
N ARG A 179 20.00 34.07 -4.92
CA ARG A 179 20.03 35.44 -5.48
C ARG A 179 18.99 35.61 -6.59
N ASP A 180 18.78 34.59 -7.42
CA ASP A 180 17.79 34.61 -8.50
C ASP A 180 16.33 34.56 -7.99
N SER A 181 16.11 33.91 -6.83
CA SER A 181 14.79 33.82 -6.20
C SER A 181 14.34 35.09 -5.43
N SER A 182 15.20 36.10 -5.30
CA SER A 182 14.88 37.35 -4.57
C SER A 182 14.38 38.52 -5.46
N GLY A 183 14.08 38.25 -6.73
CA GLY A 183 13.75 39.25 -7.74
C GLY A 183 12.33 39.22 -8.29
N SER A 184 11.27 39.01 -7.50
CA SER A 184 9.92 39.46 -7.87
C SER A 184 8.97 39.44 -6.67
N GLY A 185 8.49 40.61 -6.26
CA GLY A 185 7.58 40.78 -5.12
C GLY A 185 6.21 41.34 -5.51
N GLY A 186 5.18 40.84 -4.82
CA GLY A 186 3.91 41.53 -4.48
C GLY A 186 2.68 41.13 -5.32
N ALA A 187 1.46 40.93 -4.77
CA ALA A 187 0.95 41.06 -3.40
C ALA A 187 -0.51 40.50 -3.27
N ALA A 188 -0.87 40.09 -2.04
CA ALA A 188 -2.21 40.07 -1.39
C ALA A 188 -3.36 39.16 -1.94
N GLY A 189 -4.18 38.49 -1.11
CA GLY A 189 -4.29 38.50 0.35
C GLY A 189 -5.32 37.52 0.93
N ALA A 190 -5.21 37.36 2.25
CA ALA A 190 -6.18 37.04 3.31
C ALA A 190 -7.35 36.06 3.06
N GLY A 191 -7.42 35.03 3.92
CA GLY A 191 -8.55 34.12 4.03
C GLY A 191 -9.75 34.64 4.83
N ALA A 192 -10.92 34.06 4.54
CA ALA A 192 -12.08 34.03 5.43
C ALA A 192 -13.01 32.83 5.12
N ARG A 193 -12.97 31.82 6.00
CA ARG A 193 -14.08 31.05 6.60
C ARG A 193 -15.51 31.16 6.02
N ARG A 194 -16.02 29.96 5.68
CA ARG A 194 -17.36 29.35 5.89
C ARG A 194 -18.60 29.91 5.15
N GLY A 195 -19.25 29.02 4.40
CA GLY A 195 -20.72 28.85 4.39
C GLY A 195 -21.41 28.95 3.04
N LEU A 196 -22.04 27.82 2.63
CA LEU A 196 -23.13 27.68 1.65
C LEU A 196 -22.81 28.09 0.19
N ALA A 197 -22.43 27.11 -0.62
CA ALA A 197 -22.50 27.22 -2.07
C ALA A 197 -23.50 26.19 -2.61
N ILE A 198 -24.60 26.71 -3.14
CA ILE A 198 -25.50 26.05 -4.09
C ILE A 198 -24.60 25.43 -5.17
N SER A 199 -24.60 24.10 -5.27
CA SER A 199 -23.75 23.35 -6.19
C SER A 199 -24.04 23.81 -7.63
N ALA A 200 -23.01 24.30 -8.30
CA ALA A 200 -23.06 24.51 -9.75
C ALA A 200 -23.38 23.17 -10.43
N PRO A 201 -24.12 23.14 -11.55
CA PRO A 201 -24.43 21.89 -12.24
C PRO A 201 -23.14 21.21 -12.69
N MET A 202 -22.75 20.16 -11.97
CA MET A 202 -21.55 19.38 -12.24
C MET A 202 -21.86 18.45 -13.42
N LYS A 203 -21.14 18.63 -14.53
CA LYS A 203 -21.25 17.77 -15.70
C LYS A 203 -20.18 16.71 -15.63
N VAL A 204 -20.55 15.46 -15.85
CA VAL A 204 -19.65 14.31 -15.88
C VAL A 204 -19.85 13.53 -17.16
N ARG A 205 -18.82 12.84 -17.62
CA ARG A 205 -18.88 11.98 -18.81
C ARG A 205 -18.92 10.52 -18.40
N ALA A 206 -19.83 9.75 -18.97
CA ALA A 206 -19.88 8.30 -18.80
C ALA A 206 -18.60 7.64 -19.35
N LEU A 207 -17.99 6.76 -18.56
CA LEU A 207 -16.84 5.95 -18.95
C LEU A 207 -17.26 4.63 -19.60
N TYR A 208 -18.42 4.10 -19.19
CA TYR A 208 -18.97 2.83 -19.64
C TYR A 208 -20.47 2.97 -19.89
N ASP A 209 -21.04 2.04 -20.65
CA ASP A 209 -22.49 1.90 -20.76
C ASP A 209 -23.08 1.46 -19.42
N PHE A 210 -24.20 2.05 -19.04
CA PHE A 210 -24.95 1.69 -17.84
C PHE A 210 -26.43 1.60 -18.19
N GLU A 211 -27.02 0.42 -18.01
CA GLU A 211 -28.44 0.14 -18.22
C GLU A 211 -29.14 0.08 -16.87
N ALA A 212 -30.21 0.86 -16.72
CA ALA A 212 -31.00 0.90 -15.50
C ALA A 212 -31.71 -0.44 -15.29
N ALA A 213 -31.44 -1.08 -14.15
CA ALA A 213 -32.10 -2.31 -13.72
C ALA A 213 -33.38 -2.00 -12.91
N GLU A 214 -33.42 -0.85 -12.22
CA GLU A 214 -34.57 -0.38 -11.45
C GLU A 214 -35.11 0.97 -11.98
N ASP A 215 -36.38 1.27 -11.70
CA ASP A 215 -37.07 2.47 -12.19
C ASP A 215 -36.46 3.80 -11.69
N ASN A 216 -35.67 3.74 -10.60
CA ASN A 216 -34.97 4.87 -10.00
C ASN A 216 -33.53 5.05 -10.54
N GLU A 217 -33.09 4.25 -11.51
CA GLU A 217 -31.74 4.30 -12.08
C GLU A 217 -31.71 5.03 -13.43
N LEU A 218 -30.57 5.64 -13.75
CA LEU A 218 -30.38 6.41 -14.98
C LEU A 218 -29.61 5.60 -16.02
N THR A 219 -30.23 5.27 -17.15
CA THR A 219 -29.53 4.64 -18.29
C THR A 219 -28.72 5.66 -19.08
N PHE A 220 -27.43 5.39 -19.36
CA PHE A 220 -26.58 6.19 -20.25
C PHE A 220 -25.56 5.34 -21.00
N LEU A 221 -25.05 5.86 -22.12
CA LEU A 221 -24.00 5.22 -22.90
C LEU A 221 -22.62 5.81 -22.59
N ALA A 222 -21.56 5.03 -22.81
CA ALA A 222 -20.19 5.48 -22.72
C ALA A 222 -19.97 6.73 -23.59
N GLY A 223 -19.32 7.75 -23.02
CA GLY A 223 -19.11 9.05 -23.64
C GLY A 223 -20.26 10.05 -23.49
N GLU A 224 -21.43 9.65 -23.01
CA GLU A 224 -22.57 10.55 -22.78
C GLU A 224 -22.31 11.52 -21.60
N ILE A 225 -22.85 12.74 -21.68
CA ILE A 225 -22.75 13.74 -20.61
C ILE A 225 -23.94 13.64 -19.68
N VAL A 226 -23.68 13.35 -18.40
CA VAL A 226 -24.67 13.32 -17.34
C VAL A 226 -24.54 14.59 -16.49
N HIS A 227 -25.68 15.20 -16.19
CA HIS A 227 -25.77 16.37 -15.32
C HIS A 227 -26.03 15.91 -13.89
N VAL A 228 -25.03 16.02 -13.01
CA VAL A 228 -25.12 15.60 -11.61
C VAL A 228 -25.91 16.62 -10.81
N THR A 229 -26.95 16.13 -10.14
CA THR A 229 -27.81 16.90 -9.23
C THR A 229 -27.50 16.64 -7.75
N ASP A 230 -27.06 15.44 -7.41
CA ASP A 230 -26.64 15.06 -6.05
C ASP A 230 -25.45 14.08 -6.11
N SER A 231 -24.38 14.41 -5.40
CA SER A 231 -23.16 13.59 -5.25
C SER A 231 -22.82 13.38 -3.77
N SER A 232 -23.81 13.45 -2.89
CA SER A 232 -23.65 13.32 -1.44
C SER A 232 -23.23 11.91 -1.02
N ASP A 233 -23.63 10.90 -1.78
CA ASP A 233 -23.26 9.50 -1.57
C ASP A 233 -21.98 9.15 -2.37
N PRO A 234 -20.98 8.49 -1.75
CA PRO A 234 -19.73 8.12 -2.43
C PRO A 234 -19.91 7.11 -3.57
N ASN A 235 -20.95 6.28 -3.52
CA ASN A 235 -21.13 5.16 -4.43
C ASN A 235 -22.19 5.43 -5.50
N TRP A 236 -23.24 6.19 -5.16
CA TRP A 236 -24.39 6.43 -6.04
C TRP A 236 -24.69 7.91 -6.18
N TRP A 237 -24.59 8.43 -7.40
CA TRP A 237 -24.91 9.82 -7.70
C TRP A 237 -26.29 9.92 -8.35
N LYS A 238 -27.00 11.02 -8.09
CA LYS A 238 -28.25 11.34 -8.78
C LYS A 238 -27.97 12.37 -9.85
N GLY A 239 -28.41 12.12 -11.06
CA GLY A 239 -28.32 13.09 -12.15
C GLY A 239 -29.40 12.89 -13.19
N HIS A 240 -29.27 13.64 -14.28
CA HIS A 240 -30.17 13.53 -15.42
C HIS A 240 -29.41 13.62 -16.75
N ASN A 241 -29.96 13.01 -17.78
CA ASN A 241 -29.51 13.08 -19.17
C ASN A 241 -30.72 13.34 -20.10
N GLU A 242 -30.57 13.10 -21.41
CA GLU A 242 -31.68 13.26 -22.37
C GLU A 242 -32.82 12.23 -22.17
N ARG A 243 -32.57 11.14 -21.43
CA ARG A 243 -33.49 10.01 -21.23
C ARG A 243 -34.30 10.11 -19.94
N GLY A 244 -33.84 10.87 -18.95
CA GLY A 244 -34.55 11.06 -17.69
C GLY A 244 -33.63 11.49 -16.56
N GLU A 245 -34.14 11.35 -15.33
CA GLU A 245 -33.37 11.49 -14.09
C GLU A 245 -33.32 10.16 -13.34
N GLY A 246 -32.22 9.90 -12.64
CA GLY A 246 -32.06 8.65 -11.91
C GLY A 246 -30.72 8.58 -11.19
N LEU A 247 -30.54 7.48 -10.47
CA LEU A 247 -29.32 7.13 -9.75
C LEU A 247 -28.37 6.35 -10.66
N PHE A 248 -27.07 6.55 -10.47
CA PHE A 248 -26.05 5.79 -11.17
C PHE A 248 -24.76 5.66 -10.35
N PRO A 249 -23.91 4.65 -10.62
CA PRO A 249 -22.67 4.46 -9.88
C PRO A 249 -21.65 5.57 -10.17
N ALA A 250 -21.07 6.16 -9.12
CA ALA A 250 -20.06 7.22 -9.26
C ALA A 250 -18.81 6.77 -10.06
N ASN A 251 -18.48 5.48 -10.00
CA ASN A 251 -17.33 4.90 -10.71
C ASN A 251 -17.53 4.76 -12.23
N PHE A 252 -18.75 4.97 -12.74
CA PHE A 252 -19.08 4.87 -14.15
C PHE A 252 -18.94 6.21 -14.88
N VAL A 253 -18.51 7.27 -14.20
CA VAL A 253 -18.41 8.62 -14.75
C VAL A 253 -17.08 9.29 -14.38
N THR A 254 -16.67 10.27 -15.18
CA THR A 254 -15.50 11.13 -14.91
C THR A 254 -15.86 12.61 -14.97
N SER A 255 -15.30 13.41 -14.07
CA SER A 255 -15.38 14.87 -14.11
C SER A 255 -14.43 15.50 -15.13
N ASP A 256 -13.48 14.73 -15.65
CA ASP A 256 -12.44 15.23 -16.55
C ASP A 256 -12.96 15.25 -17.98
N LEU A 257 -13.60 16.36 -18.39
CA LEU A 257 -14.18 16.49 -19.72
C LEU A 257 -13.14 16.68 -20.85
N THR A 258 -11.84 16.71 -20.53
CA THR A 258 -10.74 17.17 -21.40
C THR A 258 -10.17 16.09 -22.35
N GLU A 259 -10.64 14.83 -22.31
CA GLU A 259 -10.16 13.75 -23.18
C GLU A 259 -11.25 13.23 -24.15
N PRO A 260 -10.90 12.79 -25.38
CA PRO A 260 -11.82 12.07 -26.24
C PRO A 260 -12.22 10.73 -25.61
N ALA A 261 -13.45 10.26 -25.88
CA ALA A 261 -14.06 9.09 -25.26
C ALA A 261 -13.15 7.84 -25.33
N PRO A 262 -13.08 7.01 -24.27
CA PRO A 262 -12.42 5.72 -24.36
C PRO A 262 -13.18 4.82 -25.35
N GLU A 263 -12.50 4.36 -26.39
CA GLU A 263 -13.05 3.39 -27.35
C GLU A 263 -13.35 2.07 -26.62
N SER A 264 -14.62 1.65 -26.62
CA SER A 264 -15.04 0.38 -26.03
C SER A 264 -14.50 -0.81 -26.83
N GLU A 265 -13.58 -1.57 -26.24
CA GLU A 265 -13.20 -2.91 -26.71
C GLU A 265 -14.34 -3.91 -26.44
N ASN A 266 -15.27 -4.06 -27.38
CA ASN A 266 -15.85 -5.38 -27.68
C ASN A 266 -16.60 -5.42 -29.02
N ARG A 267 -15.99 -6.03 -30.05
CA ARG A 267 -16.78 -6.63 -31.14
C ARG A 267 -16.02 -7.73 -31.86
N SER A 268 -16.51 -8.96 -31.71
CA SER A 268 -16.04 -10.16 -32.38
C SER A 268 -16.21 -10.12 -33.91
N ASN A 269 -15.11 -10.43 -34.60
CA ASN A 269 -14.94 -11.23 -35.82
C ASN A 269 -15.49 -10.79 -37.21
N SER A 270 -14.57 -10.94 -38.18
CA SER A 270 -14.71 -11.15 -39.64
C SER A 270 -14.86 -9.93 -40.57
N GLY A 271 -13.84 -9.73 -41.42
CA GLY A 271 -13.96 -8.86 -42.60
C GLY A 271 -12.64 -8.39 -43.24
N LYS A 272 -12.06 -9.23 -44.10
CA LYS A 272 -11.00 -8.94 -45.09
C LYS A 272 -11.26 -7.62 -45.85
N THR A 273 -10.24 -6.77 -46.08
CA THR A 273 -9.78 -6.32 -47.43
C THR A 273 -8.99 -4.98 -47.45
N VAL A 274 -7.86 -5.04 -48.19
CA VAL A 274 -7.17 -4.03 -49.04
C VAL A 274 -6.48 -2.78 -48.46
N GLN A 275 -5.17 -2.76 -48.71
CA GLN A 275 -4.19 -1.66 -48.66
C GLN A 275 -4.61 -0.44 -49.50
N PHE A 276 -4.23 0.76 -49.07
CA PHE A 276 -3.68 1.79 -49.95
C PHE A 276 -2.66 2.66 -49.21
N ALA A 277 -1.60 3.01 -49.93
CA ALA A 277 -0.47 3.80 -49.47
C ALA A 277 -0.66 5.31 -49.68
N GLU A 278 0.17 6.05 -48.96
CA GLU A 278 0.68 7.42 -49.19
C GLU A 278 -0.06 8.68 -48.68
N SER A 279 0.61 9.28 -47.69
CA SER A 279 1.26 10.61 -47.75
C SER A 279 0.49 11.88 -47.34
N ALA A 280 1.03 12.44 -46.26
CA ALA A 280 1.25 13.86 -45.96
C ALA A 280 0.04 14.74 -45.59
N GLY A 281 0.00 15.15 -44.32
CA GLY A 281 -0.79 16.27 -43.82
C GLY A 281 -0.67 16.38 -42.31
N GLY A 282 0.20 17.26 -41.83
CA GLY A 282 0.49 17.46 -40.41
C GLY A 282 -0.76 17.86 -39.60
N ALA A 283 -1.03 17.07 -38.58
CA ALA A 283 -1.64 17.53 -37.34
C ALA A 283 -0.73 17.00 -36.24
N GLU A 284 -0.08 17.91 -35.51
CA GLU A 284 0.71 17.60 -34.33
C GLU A 284 -0.27 17.03 -33.28
N GLN A 285 -0.35 15.70 -33.22
CA GLN A 285 -1.18 15.01 -32.24
C GLN A 285 -0.59 15.33 -30.85
N PRO A 286 -1.43 15.69 -29.85
CA PRO A 286 -0.92 15.89 -28.51
C PRO A 286 -0.24 14.60 -28.07
N ALA A 287 1.03 14.71 -27.65
CA ALA A 287 1.80 13.56 -27.21
C ALA A 287 0.98 12.79 -26.16
N ARG A 288 0.82 11.49 -26.37
CA ARG A 288 0.20 10.55 -25.42
C ARG A 288 1.31 9.61 -24.98
N ILE A 289 1.25 9.14 -23.74
CA ILE A 289 2.21 8.15 -23.26
C ILE A 289 1.95 6.85 -24.03
N ASP A 290 2.88 6.46 -24.87
CA ASP A 290 2.83 5.23 -25.66
C ASP A 290 4.11 4.43 -25.43
N GLU A 291 3.97 3.28 -24.77
CA GLU A 291 5.08 2.39 -24.43
C GLU A 291 5.81 1.87 -25.68
N ALA A 292 5.08 1.64 -26.78
CA ALA A 292 5.65 1.09 -28.01
C ALA A 292 6.67 2.03 -28.66
N VAL A 293 6.54 3.35 -28.45
CA VAL A 293 7.48 4.36 -28.96
C VAL A 293 8.82 4.27 -28.23
N VAL A 294 8.80 4.01 -26.93
CA VAL A 294 10.01 3.84 -26.11
C VAL A 294 10.70 2.53 -26.46
N ASP A 295 9.94 1.45 -26.64
CA ASP A 295 10.45 0.15 -27.06
C ASP A 295 11.06 0.19 -28.48
N GLU A 296 10.42 0.90 -29.41
CA GLU A 296 10.97 1.11 -30.76
C GLU A 296 12.29 1.91 -30.70
N ALA A 297 12.36 2.96 -29.88
CA ALA A 297 13.59 3.74 -29.71
C ALA A 297 14.73 2.89 -29.12
N LEU A 298 14.43 2.05 -28.12
CA LEU A 298 15.40 1.13 -27.51
C LEU A 298 15.86 0.05 -28.49
N ALA A 299 14.95 -0.52 -29.28
CA ALA A 299 15.29 -1.51 -30.30
C ALA A 299 16.20 -0.91 -31.39
N LEU A 300 15.88 0.28 -31.88
CA LEU A 300 16.68 0.99 -32.87
C LEU A 300 18.07 1.38 -32.33
N LEU A 301 18.19 1.70 -31.04
CA LEU A 301 19.48 1.92 -30.38
C LEU A 301 20.29 0.64 -30.22
N HIS A 302 19.64 -0.49 -29.97
CA HIS A 302 20.31 -1.79 -29.80
C HIS A 302 20.86 -2.35 -31.13
N GLU A 303 20.16 -2.08 -32.23
CA GLU A 303 20.54 -2.51 -33.58
C GLU A 303 21.48 -1.52 -34.30
N ALA A 304 21.76 -0.35 -33.71
CA ALA A 304 22.62 0.66 -34.31
C ALA A 304 24.09 0.22 -34.33
N ASP A 305 24.65 0.00 -35.52
CA ASP A 305 26.07 -0.22 -35.73
C ASP A 305 26.83 1.12 -35.83
N PRO A 306 27.78 1.44 -34.92
CA PRO A 306 28.53 2.68 -34.93
C PRO A 306 29.49 2.84 -36.12
N ALA A 307 29.73 1.79 -36.92
CA ALA A 307 30.57 1.84 -38.12
C ALA A 307 29.79 1.93 -39.44
N ALA A 308 28.45 1.84 -39.39
CA ALA A 308 27.56 1.93 -40.53
C ALA A 308 27.10 3.38 -40.74
N ASP A 309 27.18 3.88 -41.98
CA ASP A 309 26.85 5.27 -42.36
C ASP A 309 25.48 5.30 -43.08
N ASP A 310 24.48 4.63 -42.51
CA ASP A 310 23.24 4.34 -43.22
C ASP A 310 21.97 4.47 -42.38
N ALA A 311 21.03 5.26 -42.93
CA ALA A 311 19.56 5.22 -42.88
C ALA A 311 18.79 5.15 -41.55
N THR A 312 19.38 4.75 -40.42
CA THR A 312 18.73 4.67 -39.11
C THR A 312 18.53 6.06 -38.47
N GLY A 313 19.37 7.03 -38.87
CA GLY A 313 19.36 8.41 -38.36
C GLY A 313 17.99 9.10 -38.31
N PRO A 314 17.21 9.18 -39.42
CA PRO A 314 15.93 9.88 -39.42
C PRO A 314 14.79 9.13 -38.70
N ARG A 315 14.84 7.79 -38.60
CA ARG A 315 13.83 7.02 -37.86
C ARG A 315 14.10 7.07 -36.37
N LEU A 316 15.36 6.88 -35.97
CA LEU A 316 15.81 7.03 -34.58
C LEU A 316 15.57 8.45 -34.06
N ALA A 317 15.90 9.48 -34.86
CA ALA A 317 15.65 10.88 -34.45
C ALA A 317 14.16 11.20 -34.25
N ARG A 318 13.26 10.56 -35.00
CA ARG A 318 11.81 10.70 -34.81
C ARG A 318 11.32 9.98 -33.56
N ALA A 319 11.79 8.76 -33.33
CA ALA A 319 11.45 7.98 -32.14
C ALA A 319 11.99 8.66 -30.86
N GLU A 320 13.22 9.19 -30.90
CA GLU A 320 13.83 9.95 -29.81
C GLU A 320 13.06 11.25 -29.54
N ALA A 321 12.70 12.02 -30.57
CA ALA A 321 11.91 13.24 -30.41
C ALA A 321 10.52 12.96 -29.81
N ALA A 322 9.88 11.86 -30.21
CA ALA A 322 8.59 11.43 -29.67
C ALA A 322 8.72 10.98 -28.20
N ALA A 323 9.73 10.19 -27.86
CA ALA A 323 10.02 9.78 -26.48
C ALA A 323 10.35 10.99 -25.59
N HIS A 324 11.10 11.97 -26.11
CA HIS A 324 11.42 13.21 -25.38
C HIS A 324 10.17 14.06 -25.13
N ALA A 325 9.27 14.16 -26.12
CA ALA A 325 8.01 14.87 -25.98
C ALA A 325 7.07 14.22 -24.95
N MET A 326 7.17 12.90 -24.75
CA MET A 326 6.43 12.18 -23.72
C MET A 326 6.97 12.41 -22.30
N GLY A 327 8.22 12.85 -22.13
CA GLY A 327 8.87 12.99 -20.82
C GLY A 327 8.08 13.84 -19.83
N ALA A 328 7.65 15.04 -20.23
CA ALA A 328 6.87 15.93 -19.36
C ALA A 328 5.50 15.34 -18.95
N LEU A 329 4.92 14.49 -19.78
CA LEU A 329 3.66 13.81 -19.49
C LEU A 329 3.84 12.64 -18.53
N VAL A 330 4.94 11.90 -18.69
CA VAL A 330 5.35 10.83 -17.79
C VAL A 330 5.65 11.42 -16.40
N ASP A 331 6.43 12.49 -16.32
CA ASP A 331 6.73 13.19 -15.06
C ASP A 331 5.44 13.65 -14.36
N ALA A 332 4.52 14.26 -15.11
CA ALA A 332 3.23 14.69 -14.57
C ALA A 332 2.33 13.52 -14.14
N ALA A 333 2.42 12.37 -14.81
CA ALA A 333 1.68 11.15 -14.45
C ALA A 333 2.27 10.48 -13.21
N LEU A 334 3.60 10.44 -13.09
CA LEU A 334 4.32 9.98 -11.92
C LEU A 334 4.00 10.84 -10.71
N GLU A 335 4.07 12.17 -10.82
CA GLU A 335 3.72 13.07 -9.72
C GLU A 335 2.26 12.87 -9.25
N ARG A 336 1.34 12.63 -10.20
CA ARG A 336 -0.06 12.30 -9.88
C ARG A 336 -0.19 10.93 -9.20
N ALA A 337 0.58 9.94 -9.59
CA ALA A 337 0.62 8.64 -8.92
C ALA A 337 1.18 8.76 -7.50
N ASP A 338 2.28 9.49 -7.32
CA ASP A 338 2.92 9.74 -6.03
C ASP A 338 1.98 10.46 -5.06
N ARG A 339 1.28 11.51 -5.52
CA ARG A 339 0.28 12.22 -4.72
C ARG A 339 -0.87 11.29 -4.28
N ARG A 340 -1.33 10.41 -5.16
CA ARG A 340 -2.38 9.41 -4.82
C ARG A 340 -1.86 8.40 -3.81
N HIS A 341 -0.64 7.91 -4.00
CA HIS A 341 -0.01 6.98 -3.07
C HIS A 341 0.18 7.61 -1.69
N ALA A 342 0.74 8.81 -1.61
CA ALA A 342 0.91 9.55 -0.35
C ALA A 342 -0.44 9.77 0.37
N ARG A 343 -1.50 10.10 -0.37
CA ARG A 343 -2.85 10.26 0.20
C ARG A 343 -3.40 8.95 0.76
N LEU A 344 -3.24 7.84 0.05
CA LEU A 344 -3.69 6.53 0.52
C LEU A 344 -2.93 6.09 1.77
N THR A 345 -1.61 6.30 1.79
CA THR A 345 -0.77 6.02 2.97
C THR A 345 -1.22 6.84 4.17
N GLN A 346 -1.50 8.15 3.98
CA GLN A 346 -2.01 9.00 5.06
C GLN A 346 -3.37 8.50 5.57
N LEU A 347 -4.32 8.18 4.68
CA LEU A 347 -5.63 7.67 5.07
C LEU A 347 -5.54 6.33 5.82
N SER A 348 -4.60 5.47 5.44
CA SER A 348 -4.35 4.21 6.14
C SER A 348 -3.84 4.44 7.57
N ALA A 349 -2.93 5.40 7.74
CA ALA A 349 -2.44 5.79 9.06
C ALA A 349 -3.55 6.39 9.93
N ASP A 350 -4.33 7.33 9.38
CA ASP A 350 -5.45 7.96 10.08
C ASP A 350 -6.51 6.92 10.51
N LEU A 351 -6.76 5.91 9.68
CA LEU A 351 -7.67 4.81 10.01
C LEU A 351 -7.15 3.96 11.17
N VAL A 352 -5.87 3.60 11.16
CA VAL A 352 -5.24 2.84 12.24
C VAL A 352 -5.28 3.64 13.56
N ASP A 353 -4.98 4.94 13.52
CA ASP A 353 -5.05 5.81 14.68
C ASP A 353 -6.48 5.91 15.24
N ALA A 354 -7.48 6.04 14.36
CA ALA A 354 -8.89 6.06 14.76
C ALA A 354 -9.34 4.75 15.41
N LEU A 355 -8.90 3.61 14.88
CA LEU A 355 -9.19 2.29 15.46
C LEU A 355 -8.52 2.09 16.81
N ASN A 356 -7.27 2.55 16.96
CA ASN A 356 -6.57 2.51 18.24
C ASN A 356 -7.27 3.37 19.29
N LEU A 357 -7.65 4.60 18.92
CA LEU A 357 -8.42 5.49 19.80
C LEU A 357 -9.75 4.85 20.23
N TYR A 358 -10.46 4.20 19.31
CA TYR A 358 -11.68 3.47 19.63
C TYR A 358 -11.40 2.35 20.64
N HIS A 359 -10.39 1.52 20.40
CA HIS A 359 -10.03 0.43 21.32
C HIS A 359 -9.63 0.95 22.71
N ASP A 360 -8.92 2.07 22.79
CA ASP A 360 -8.53 2.70 24.06
C ASP A 360 -9.75 3.22 24.83
N LEU A 361 -10.67 3.90 24.15
CA LEU A 361 -11.92 4.39 24.76
C LEU A 361 -12.81 3.23 25.22
N MET A 362 -12.84 2.13 24.47
CA MET A 362 -13.60 0.92 24.82
C MET A 362 -12.96 0.09 25.93
N ARG A 363 -11.64 0.19 26.13
CA ARG A 363 -10.91 -0.44 27.24
C ARG A 363 -10.84 0.43 28.49
N ALA A 364 -11.09 1.73 28.39
CA ALA A 364 -11.07 2.63 29.53
C ALA A 364 -12.18 2.23 30.53
N PRO A 365 -11.84 1.95 31.81
CA PRO A 365 -12.85 1.70 32.82
C PRO A 365 -13.72 2.95 33.01
N PRO A 366 -15.03 2.81 33.31
CA PRO A 366 -15.88 3.96 33.57
C PRO A 366 -15.25 4.79 34.69
N THR A 367 -14.98 6.05 34.40
CA THR A 367 -14.39 6.99 35.37
C THR A 367 -15.38 7.16 36.50
N PHE A 368 -15.23 6.38 37.57
CA PHE A 368 -15.94 6.61 38.82
C PHE A 368 -15.38 7.90 39.41
N LEU A 369 -16.13 8.98 39.24
CA LEU A 369 -15.95 10.19 40.04
C LEU A 369 -15.98 9.76 41.53
N PRO A 370 -14.98 10.15 42.34
CA PRO A 370 -14.98 9.78 43.75
C PRO A 370 -16.21 10.42 44.44
N PRO A 371 -16.84 9.71 45.38
CA PRO A 371 -17.98 10.25 46.10
C PRO A 371 -17.53 11.49 46.87
N MET A 372 -18.22 12.61 46.63
CA MET A 372 -18.09 13.82 47.44
C MET A 372 -18.34 13.45 48.90
N HIS A 373 -17.29 13.45 49.71
CA HIS A 373 -17.40 13.30 51.15
C HIS A 373 -18.13 14.50 51.73
N TYR A 374 -19.44 14.36 51.96
CA TYR A 374 -20.23 15.34 52.66
C TYR A 374 -19.85 15.29 54.15
N ALA A 375 -19.16 16.31 54.63
CA ALA A 375 -18.89 16.49 56.05
C ALA A 375 -20.22 16.72 56.81
N PRO A 376 -20.41 16.18 58.03
CA PRO A 376 -21.63 16.40 58.78
C PRO A 376 -21.64 17.83 59.33
N GLY A 377 -22.58 18.65 58.84
CA GLY A 377 -22.87 19.97 59.41
C GLY A 377 -23.63 19.84 60.74
N PRO A 378 -23.49 20.81 61.67
CA PRO A 378 -24.12 20.74 62.98
C PRO A 378 -25.63 20.99 62.90
N ALA A 379 -26.31 20.49 63.92
CA ALA A 379 -27.75 20.42 64.06
C ALA A 379 -28.48 21.78 64.07
N ALA A 380 -29.76 21.67 63.71
CA ALA A 380 -30.90 22.52 64.06
C ALA A 380 -31.10 23.84 63.30
N ALA A 381 -32.11 23.85 62.41
CA ALA A 381 -33.22 24.80 62.53
C ALA A 381 -34.44 24.32 61.72
N THR A 382 -35.57 24.38 62.39
CA THR A 382 -36.95 24.06 62.03
C THR A 382 -37.43 24.74 60.74
N LEU A 383 -38.08 23.99 59.84
CA LEU A 383 -38.90 24.52 58.75
C LEU A 383 -40.35 24.00 58.88
N PRO A 384 -41.37 24.80 58.55
CA PRO A 384 -42.78 24.50 58.81
C PRO A 384 -43.36 23.51 57.77
N PRO A 385 -44.50 22.85 58.06
CA PRO A 385 -45.05 21.78 57.20
C PRO A 385 -45.65 22.32 55.89
N PRO A 386 -45.68 21.53 54.80
CA PRO A 386 -46.29 21.92 53.54
C PRO A 386 -47.83 21.80 53.56
N PRO A 387 -48.56 22.62 52.77
CA PRO A 387 -50.01 22.56 52.67
C PRO A 387 -50.50 21.33 51.87
N PRO A 388 -51.76 20.88 52.07
CA PRO A 388 -52.24 19.62 51.53
C PRO A 388 -52.71 19.77 50.07
N GLY A 389 -52.25 18.85 49.22
CA GLY A 389 -52.92 18.52 47.97
C GLY A 389 -52.20 18.97 46.69
N ALA A 390 -51.41 18.06 46.10
CA ALA A 390 -51.37 17.83 44.65
C ALA A 390 -50.46 16.63 44.33
N LEU A 391 -51.10 15.45 44.34
CA LEU A 391 -50.95 14.30 43.44
C LEU A 391 -49.53 14.00 42.86
N LEU A 392 -48.93 12.94 43.42
CA LEU A 392 -47.88 12.15 42.79
C LEU A 392 -48.45 11.37 41.59
N PRO A 393 -47.80 11.34 40.41
CA PRO A 393 -48.08 10.29 39.42
C PRO A 393 -47.37 9.00 39.86
N GLY A 394 -48.15 7.92 39.95
CA GLY A 394 -47.69 6.59 40.35
C GLY A 394 -46.73 5.93 39.35
N PRO A 395 -46.03 4.86 39.77
CA PRO A 395 -44.99 4.21 38.98
C PRO A 395 -45.59 3.38 37.83
N LEU A 396 -44.99 3.51 36.64
CA LEU A 396 -45.24 2.64 35.49
C LEU A 396 -44.69 1.22 35.75
N PRO A 397 -45.33 0.16 35.23
CA PRO A 397 -44.91 -1.22 35.47
C PRO A 397 -43.66 -1.61 34.68
N SER A 398 -42.80 -2.39 35.34
CA SER A 398 -41.56 -2.97 34.85
C SER A 398 -41.82 -3.97 33.70
N LEU A 399 -41.19 -3.74 32.54
CA LEU A 399 -41.18 -4.68 31.42
C LEU A 399 -40.02 -5.67 31.65
N ALA A 400 -40.36 -6.94 31.86
CA ALA A 400 -39.38 -8.03 31.96
C ALA A 400 -38.79 -8.39 30.58
N PRO A 401 -37.51 -8.80 30.50
CA PRO A 401 -36.88 -9.16 29.22
C PRO A 401 -37.27 -10.57 28.76
N HIS A 402 -37.73 -10.67 27.52
CA HIS A 402 -38.02 -11.92 26.81
C HIS A 402 -36.70 -12.58 26.35
N HIS A 403 -36.44 -13.81 26.81
CA HIS A 403 -35.42 -14.69 26.22
C HIS A 403 -35.94 -15.32 24.90
N PRO A 404 -35.15 -15.37 23.83
CA PRO A 404 -35.48 -16.15 22.64
C PRO A 404 -34.99 -17.60 22.78
N GLN A 405 -35.84 -18.57 22.45
CA GLN A 405 -35.42 -19.98 22.25
C GLN A 405 -34.97 -20.24 20.81
N PRO A 406 -34.05 -21.19 20.57
CA PRO A 406 -33.58 -21.55 19.24
C PRO A 406 -34.52 -22.54 18.52
N PRO A 407 -34.52 -22.55 17.17
CA PRO A 407 -35.45 -23.35 16.37
C PRO A 407 -35.01 -24.82 16.26
N ARG A 408 -35.99 -25.70 16.07
CA ARG A 408 -35.83 -27.08 15.60
C ARG A 408 -35.99 -27.14 14.08
#